data_AF-A0A928DJR9-F1
#
_entry.id   AF-A0A928DJR9-F1
#
_cell.length_a   1.000
_cell.length_b   1.000
_cell.length_c   1.000
_cell.angle_alpha   90.00
_cell.angle_beta   90.00
_cell.angle_gamma   90.00
#
_symmetry.space_group_name_H-M   'P 1'
#
loop_
_entity.id
_entity.type
_entity.pdbx_description
1 polymer ?
#
loop_
_entity_poly.entity_id
_entity_poly.type
_entity_poly.pdbx_seq_one_letter_code
_entity_poly.pdbx_strand_id
1 'polypeptide(L)'
;MTRKIFHSLLLLFAAVFAAAVWGSVDCGARLDSPSLTPEMEIHLRGLIYFHFALAQLAILAAIILVYCYHWKWKRYYLIVSYNERGIGLNPPGIRMPQRRVYRCHLGNLATALLPPSGAPVLVYPMFMLSGTSSGRKLVEGLQQAYHSSAVEPMLYFQPVLGASPWLVEAAARFIRPQLTADTAVLVVAHDSTLPEPPPEPALFCRRLRELLPGTEITLGYFNQTPAARGVLPQMSASRVLILPFLLTEGIHTSRDLPTEADAAACGKTITRLPALAHLLHDPA
;
A
#
# COMPACT_ATOMS: atom_id res chain seq x y z
N MET A 1 -15.66 0.74 -21.04
CA MET A 1 -15.54 -0.68 -21.39
C MET A 1 -15.61 -1.50 -20.11
N THR A 2 -16.65 -2.34 -19.97
CA THR A 2 -16.80 -3.23 -18.81
C THR A 2 -15.86 -4.43 -18.94
N ARG A 3 -15.60 -5.14 -17.82
CA ARG A 3 -14.79 -6.37 -17.86
C ARG A 3 -15.37 -7.40 -18.84
N LYS A 4 -16.70 -7.56 -18.87
CA LYS A 4 -17.38 -8.47 -19.82
C LYS A 4 -17.10 -8.09 -21.28
N ILE A 5 -17.30 -6.82 -21.64
CA ILE A 5 -17.05 -6.33 -23.01
C ILE A 5 -15.58 -6.51 -23.42
N PHE A 6 -14.63 -6.24 -22.51
CA PHE A 6 -13.21 -6.47 -22.77
C PHE A 6 -12.90 -7.93 -23.10
N HIS A 7 -13.41 -8.88 -22.31
CA HIS A 7 -13.16 -10.31 -22.54
C HIS A 7 -13.82 -10.78 -23.85
N SER A 8 -15.04 -10.32 -24.14
CA SER A 8 -15.73 -10.66 -25.40
C SER A 8 -14.97 -10.15 -26.63
N LEU A 9 -14.47 -8.91 -26.60
CA LEU A 9 -13.68 -8.35 -27.70
C LEU A 9 -12.32 -9.04 -27.85
N LEU A 10 -11.65 -9.37 -26.73
CA LEU A 10 -10.39 -10.10 -26.77
C LEU A 10 -10.55 -11.51 -27.36
N LEU A 11 -11.62 -12.21 -26.97
CA LEU A 11 -11.98 -13.52 -27.54
C LEU A 11 -12.32 -13.41 -29.03
N LEU A 12 -13.03 -12.37 -29.45
CA LEU A 12 -13.33 -12.13 -30.86
C LEU A 12 -12.03 -11.95 -31.68
N PHE A 13 -11.10 -11.12 -31.22
CA PHE A 13 -9.82 -10.93 -31.92
C PHE A 13 -8.97 -12.20 -31.95
N ALA A 14 -8.99 -13.00 -30.87
CA ALA A 14 -8.33 -14.30 -30.86
C ALA A 14 -8.95 -15.29 -31.87
N ALA A 15 -10.27 -15.32 -31.99
CA ALA A 15 -10.98 -16.15 -32.97
C ALA A 15 -10.70 -15.71 -34.42
N VAL A 16 -10.70 -14.39 -34.69
CA VAL A 16 -10.35 -13.85 -36.01
C VAL A 16 -8.91 -14.19 -36.38
N PHE A 17 -7.96 -14.07 -35.43
CA PHE A 17 -6.57 -14.47 -35.64
C PHE A 17 -6.46 -15.97 -35.97
N ALA A 18 -7.11 -16.83 -35.19
CA ALA A 18 -7.09 -18.28 -35.41
C ALA A 18 -7.68 -18.67 -36.78
N ALA A 19 -8.81 -18.07 -37.15
CA ALA A 19 -9.44 -18.29 -38.45
C ALA A 19 -8.54 -17.82 -39.61
N ALA A 20 -7.87 -16.68 -39.45
CA ALA A 20 -6.96 -16.17 -40.46
C ALA A 20 -5.73 -17.08 -40.63
N VAL A 21 -5.12 -17.53 -39.54
CA VAL A 21 -4.01 -18.50 -39.60
C VAL A 21 -4.45 -19.79 -40.27
N TRP A 22 -5.61 -20.32 -39.90
CA TRP A 22 -6.15 -21.54 -40.51
C TRP A 22 -6.40 -21.38 -42.00
N GLY A 23 -7.02 -20.26 -42.42
CA GLY A 23 -7.26 -19.95 -43.83
C GLY A 23 -5.97 -19.84 -44.64
N SER A 24 -4.91 -19.28 -44.05
CA SER A 24 -3.57 -19.25 -44.68
C SER A 24 -2.99 -20.66 -44.87
N VAL A 25 -3.09 -21.52 -43.85
CA VAL A 25 -2.62 -22.91 -43.90
C VAL A 25 -3.40 -23.72 -44.94
N ASP A 26 -4.72 -23.58 -45.00
CA ASP A 26 -5.58 -24.25 -45.99
C ASP A 26 -5.24 -23.79 -47.42
N CYS A 27 -5.03 -22.49 -47.64
CA CYS A 27 -4.58 -21.98 -48.93
C CYS A 27 -3.20 -22.53 -49.31
N GLY A 28 -2.27 -22.61 -48.35
CA GLY A 28 -0.94 -23.20 -48.53
C GLY A 28 -1.01 -24.67 -48.94
N ALA A 29 -1.83 -25.48 -48.26
CA ALA A 29 -2.02 -26.89 -48.60
C ALA A 29 -2.60 -27.10 -50.01
N ARG A 30 -3.45 -26.17 -50.48
CA ARG A 30 -4.03 -26.24 -51.84
C ARG A 30 -3.04 -25.86 -52.93
N LEU A 31 -1.98 -25.10 -52.63
CA LEU A 31 -0.92 -24.77 -53.59
C LEU A 31 -0.11 -26.01 -54.02
N ASP A 32 -0.08 -27.06 -53.19
CA ASP A 32 0.61 -28.32 -53.50
C ASP A 32 -0.21 -29.26 -54.40
N SER A 33 -1.38 -28.82 -54.87
CA SER A 33 -2.25 -29.66 -55.72
C SER A 33 -1.66 -29.87 -57.12
N PRO A 34 -1.60 -31.11 -57.63
CA PRO A 34 -1.07 -31.41 -58.96
C PRO A 34 -1.96 -30.90 -60.11
N SER A 35 -3.20 -30.47 -59.82
CA SER A 35 -4.16 -29.95 -60.80
C SER A 35 -4.28 -28.41 -60.78
N LEU A 36 -3.29 -27.71 -60.21
CA LEU A 36 -3.35 -26.26 -60.01
C LEU A 36 -3.08 -25.50 -61.32
N THR A 37 -3.97 -24.57 -61.66
CA THR A 37 -3.75 -23.66 -62.81
C THR A 37 -3.02 -22.38 -62.36
N PRO A 38 -2.32 -21.67 -63.28
CA PRO A 38 -1.63 -20.42 -62.94
C PRO A 38 -2.57 -19.34 -62.34
N GLU A 39 -3.80 -19.24 -62.82
CA GLU A 39 -4.79 -18.29 -62.29
C GLU A 39 -5.20 -18.63 -60.84
N MET A 40 -5.40 -19.92 -60.55
CA MET A 40 -5.72 -20.40 -59.20
C MET A 40 -4.54 -20.17 -58.25
N GLU A 41 -3.30 -20.34 -58.72
CA GLU A 41 -2.11 -20.07 -57.92
C GLU A 41 -2.02 -18.60 -57.51
N ILE A 42 -2.21 -17.67 -58.45
CA ILE A 42 -2.21 -16.22 -58.17
C ILE A 42 -3.29 -15.88 -57.14
N HIS A 43 -4.49 -16.44 -57.31
CA HIS A 43 -5.60 -16.22 -56.39
C HIS A 43 -5.30 -16.74 -54.97
N LEU A 44 -4.79 -17.96 -54.83
CA LEU A 44 -4.43 -18.57 -53.54
C LEU A 44 -3.31 -17.81 -52.84
N ARG A 45 -2.28 -17.36 -53.56
CA ARG A 45 -1.23 -16.49 -53.01
C ARG A 45 -1.81 -15.17 -52.50
N GLY A 46 -2.72 -14.56 -53.27
CA GLY A 46 -3.46 -13.36 -52.84
C GLY A 46 -4.24 -13.58 -51.54
N LEU A 47 -4.91 -14.73 -51.42
CA LEU A 47 -5.61 -15.12 -50.19
C LEU A 47 -4.64 -15.33 -49.01
N ILE A 48 -3.47 -15.92 -49.20
CA ILE A 48 -2.46 -16.06 -48.15
C ILE A 48 -2.04 -14.69 -47.61
N TYR A 49 -1.75 -13.72 -48.48
CA TYR A 49 -1.42 -12.36 -48.06
C TYR A 49 -2.59 -11.68 -47.33
N PHE A 50 -3.82 -11.88 -47.81
CA PHE A 50 -5.03 -11.37 -47.14
C PHE A 50 -5.17 -11.95 -45.72
N HIS A 51 -5.04 -13.26 -45.56
CA HIS A 51 -5.10 -13.92 -44.26
C HIS A 51 -3.98 -13.45 -43.33
N PHE A 52 -2.76 -13.27 -43.85
CA PHE A 52 -1.65 -12.74 -43.07
C PHE A 52 -1.92 -11.30 -42.59
N ALA A 53 -2.41 -10.43 -43.47
CA ALA A 53 -2.80 -9.07 -43.11
C ALA A 53 -3.93 -9.05 -42.06
N LEU A 54 -4.94 -9.91 -42.22
CA LEU A 54 -6.04 -10.05 -41.27
C LEU A 54 -5.55 -10.51 -39.89
N ALA A 55 -4.61 -11.45 -39.84
CA ALA A 55 -3.99 -11.90 -38.60
C ALA A 55 -3.21 -10.77 -37.90
N GLN A 56 -2.43 -9.99 -38.66
CA GLN A 56 -1.72 -8.82 -38.11
C GLN A 56 -2.67 -7.75 -37.56
N LEU A 57 -3.76 -7.47 -38.27
CA LEU A 57 -4.78 -6.53 -37.81
C LEU A 57 -5.47 -7.01 -36.53
N ALA A 58 -5.77 -8.31 -36.41
CA ALA A 58 -6.35 -8.89 -35.21
C ALA A 58 -5.41 -8.76 -33.99
N ILE A 59 -4.10 -9.00 -34.17
CA ILE A 59 -3.08 -8.80 -33.13
C ILE A 59 -3.01 -7.32 -32.72
N LEU A 60 -2.91 -6.42 -33.70
CA LEU A 60 -2.82 -4.98 -33.42
C LEU A 60 -4.07 -4.49 -32.67
N ALA A 61 -5.25 -4.93 -33.09
CA ALA A 61 -6.51 -4.62 -32.42
C ALA A 61 -6.55 -5.16 -30.98
N ALA A 62 -6.06 -6.37 -30.73
CA ALA A 62 -5.94 -6.92 -29.38
C ALA A 62 -4.96 -6.13 -28.51
N ILE A 63 -3.80 -5.72 -29.05
CA ILE A 63 -2.82 -4.87 -28.34
C ILE A 63 -3.44 -3.52 -27.99
N ILE A 64 -4.12 -2.86 -28.94
CA ILE A 64 -4.81 -1.59 -28.71
C ILE A 64 -5.92 -1.77 -27.67
N LEU A 65 -6.69 -2.86 -27.73
CA LEU A 65 -7.74 -3.16 -26.76
C LEU A 65 -7.18 -3.32 -25.35
N VAL A 66 -6.09 -4.09 -25.19
CA VAL A 66 -5.36 -4.27 -23.92
C VAL A 66 -4.83 -2.93 -23.45
N TYR A 67 -4.19 -2.15 -24.32
CA TYR A 67 -3.68 -0.84 -23.96
C TYR A 67 -4.79 0.12 -23.52
N CYS A 68 -5.91 0.21 -24.24
CA CYS A 68 -7.07 1.03 -23.90
C CYS A 68 -7.76 0.55 -22.62
N TYR A 69 -7.82 -0.76 -22.38
CA TYR A 69 -8.36 -1.33 -21.14
C TYR A 69 -7.46 -1.00 -19.94
N HIS A 70 -6.14 -1.15 -20.10
CA HIS A 70 -5.15 -0.89 -19.06
C HIS A 70 -4.81 0.58 -18.89
N TRP A 71 -5.11 1.46 -19.86
CA TRP A 71 -5.01 2.91 -19.72
C TRP A 71 -5.90 3.45 -18.60
N LYS A 72 -6.99 2.74 -18.28
CA LYS A 72 -7.86 3.03 -17.12
C LYS A 72 -7.26 2.62 -15.77
N TRP A 73 -6.08 2.00 -15.75
CA TRP A 73 -5.33 1.73 -14.52
C TRP A 73 -4.50 2.95 -14.09
N LYS A 74 -4.77 4.12 -14.67
CA LYS A 74 -4.44 5.39 -14.04
C LYS A 74 -5.09 5.41 -12.67
N ARG A 75 -4.25 5.50 -11.64
CA ARG A 75 -4.61 5.82 -10.27
C ARG A 75 -3.65 6.89 -9.78
N TYR A 76 -4.18 7.80 -9.00
CA TYR A 76 -3.39 8.76 -8.27
C TYR A 76 -3.18 8.28 -6.85
N TYR A 77 -2.08 8.71 -6.26
CA TYR A 77 -1.69 8.37 -4.90
C TYR A 77 -1.69 9.67 -4.12
N LEU A 78 -2.58 9.80 -3.15
CA LEU A 78 -2.64 10.95 -2.27
C LEU A 78 -2.12 10.55 -0.90
N ILE A 79 -0.93 11.02 -0.56
CA ILE A 79 -0.30 10.78 0.74
C ILE A 79 -0.70 11.93 1.66
N VAL A 80 -1.40 11.60 2.74
CA VAL A 80 -1.90 12.61 3.69
C VAL A 80 -1.18 12.44 5.01
N SER A 81 -0.43 13.46 5.42
CA SER A 81 0.33 13.46 6.68
C SER A 81 -0.22 14.45 7.69
N TYR A 82 0.04 14.18 8.97
CA TYR A 82 -0.22 15.10 10.08
C TYR A 82 1.03 15.87 10.54
N ASN A 83 2.19 15.60 9.93
CA ASN A 83 3.46 16.11 10.42
C ASN A 83 3.73 17.53 9.90
N GLU A 84 3.88 18.49 10.82
CA GLU A 84 4.33 19.86 10.56
C GLU A 84 5.78 19.93 10.05
N ARG A 85 6.61 18.90 10.33
CA ARG A 85 8.03 18.80 9.94
C ARG A 85 8.29 18.01 8.66
N GLY A 86 7.25 17.54 7.98
CA GLY A 86 7.37 17.05 6.60
C GLY A 86 8.28 15.82 6.39
N ILE A 87 8.36 14.86 7.32
CA ILE A 87 9.01 13.58 6.98
C ILE A 87 8.31 13.03 5.73
N GLY A 88 9.08 12.88 4.65
CA GLY A 88 8.66 12.35 3.36
C GLY A 88 8.40 10.85 3.41
N LEU A 89 7.53 10.40 4.32
CA LEU A 89 7.13 9.02 4.42
C LEU A 89 6.36 8.64 3.16
N ASN A 90 6.77 7.52 2.59
CA ASN A 90 6.01 6.81 1.58
C ASN A 90 5.36 5.60 2.24
N PRO A 91 4.14 5.22 1.84
CA PRO A 91 3.62 3.91 2.19
C PRO A 91 4.65 2.83 1.78
N PRO A 92 5.12 2.01 2.71
CA PRO A 92 6.12 0.99 2.43
C PRO A 92 5.57 -0.10 1.51
N GLY A 93 6.44 -0.73 0.73
CA GLY A 93 6.07 -1.85 -0.14
C GLY A 93 5.26 -1.48 -1.39
N ILE A 94 5.07 -0.19 -1.68
CA ILE A 94 4.26 0.27 -2.82
C ILE A 94 5.12 1.07 -3.80
N ARG A 95 5.23 0.58 -5.03
CA ARG A 95 5.85 1.32 -6.13
C ARG A 95 4.87 2.36 -6.67
N MET A 96 5.20 3.64 -6.50
CA MET A 96 4.37 4.75 -6.96
C MET A 96 5.12 5.57 -8.03
N PRO A 97 4.54 5.79 -9.23
CA PRO A 97 5.14 6.64 -10.23
C PRO A 97 5.03 8.12 -9.81
N GLN A 98 6.16 8.81 -9.67
CA GLN A 98 6.25 10.17 -9.12
C GLN A 98 5.25 11.17 -9.73
N ARG A 99 5.01 11.11 -11.05
CA ARG A 99 4.05 11.97 -11.76
C ARG A 99 2.58 11.80 -11.32
N ARG A 100 2.27 10.82 -10.47
CA ARG A 100 0.91 10.53 -9.98
C ARG A 100 0.82 10.57 -8.45
N VAL A 101 1.87 11.03 -7.78
CA VAL A 101 1.92 11.15 -6.33
C VAL A 101 1.63 12.59 -5.95
N TYR A 102 0.63 12.77 -5.11
CA TYR A 102 0.23 14.02 -4.52
C TYR A 102 0.43 13.91 -3.01
N ARG A 103 0.79 15.02 -2.39
CA ARG A 103 1.05 15.09 -0.95
C ARG A 103 0.30 16.26 -0.38
N CYS A 104 -0.33 16.06 0.76
CA CYS A 104 -0.96 17.15 1.47
C CYS A 104 -0.88 16.93 2.98
N HIS A 105 -1.06 18.03 3.70
CA HIS A 105 -1.18 18.04 5.14
C HIS A 105 -2.65 18.09 5.53
N LEU A 106 -3.07 17.31 6.54
CA LEU A 106 -4.47 17.29 7.00
C LEU A 106 -4.95 18.70 7.39
N GLY A 107 -4.10 19.49 8.05
CA GLY A 107 -4.42 20.86 8.47
C GLY A 107 -4.45 21.89 7.33
N ASN A 108 -4.04 21.53 6.10
CA ASN A 108 -4.01 22.45 4.97
C ASN A 108 -4.60 21.82 3.69
N LEU A 109 -5.67 21.02 3.83
CA LEU A 109 -6.34 20.39 2.69
C LEU A 109 -6.96 21.42 1.72
N ALA A 110 -7.46 22.54 2.24
CA ALA A 110 -8.17 23.54 1.45
C ALA A 110 -7.29 24.23 0.38
N THR A 111 -5.97 24.32 0.61
CA THR A 111 -5.04 24.93 -0.36
C THR A 111 -4.11 23.90 -1.01
N ALA A 112 -4.30 22.61 -0.71
CA ALA A 112 -3.46 21.56 -1.24
C ALA A 112 -3.68 21.34 -2.73
N LEU A 113 -2.60 21.04 -3.45
CA LEU A 113 -2.72 20.51 -4.81
C LEU A 113 -3.25 19.08 -4.73
N LEU A 114 -4.51 18.90 -5.12
CA LEU A 114 -5.18 17.60 -5.12
C LEU A 114 -5.10 16.92 -6.49
N PRO A 115 -5.11 15.56 -6.52
CA PRO A 115 -5.20 14.82 -7.76
C PRO A 115 -6.47 15.15 -8.57
N PRO A 116 -6.43 15.11 -9.91
CA PRO A 116 -7.60 15.37 -10.74
C PRO A 116 -8.60 14.19 -10.73
N SER A 117 -9.87 14.43 -11.07
CA SER A 117 -10.96 13.41 -11.10
C SER A 117 -10.86 12.38 -12.22
N GLY A 118 -9.94 12.52 -13.18
CA GLY A 118 -9.84 11.64 -14.34
C GLY A 118 -9.46 10.18 -14.03
N ALA A 119 -9.18 9.85 -12.77
CA ALA A 119 -8.86 8.51 -12.30
C ALA A 119 -9.13 8.36 -10.78
N PRO A 120 -9.28 7.12 -10.30
CA PRO A 120 -9.31 6.82 -8.87
C PRO A 120 -8.13 7.39 -8.10
N VAL A 121 -8.40 7.85 -6.88
CA VAL A 121 -7.38 8.32 -5.94
C VAL A 121 -7.28 7.33 -4.78
N LEU A 122 -6.12 6.71 -4.62
CA LEU A 122 -5.78 5.95 -3.42
C LEU A 122 -5.28 6.91 -2.36
N VAL A 123 -6.02 7.05 -1.27
CA VAL A 123 -5.68 7.93 -0.15
C VAL A 123 -4.91 7.12 0.88
N TYR A 124 -3.68 7.53 1.17
CA TYR A 124 -2.79 6.90 2.13
C TYR A 124 -2.65 7.78 3.38
N PRO A 125 -3.42 7.51 4.44
CA PRO A 125 -3.31 8.22 5.70
C PRO A 125 -2.03 7.81 6.44
N MET A 126 -1.03 8.70 6.48
CA MET A 126 0.22 8.52 7.22
C MET A 126 0.04 8.84 8.71
N PHE A 127 -0.80 8.04 9.38
CA PHE A 127 -1.12 8.12 10.80
C PHE A 127 -0.80 6.79 11.48
N MET A 128 -0.46 6.80 12.77
CA MET A 128 -0.25 5.55 13.50
C MET A 128 -1.56 4.89 13.92
N LEU A 129 -2.62 5.66 14.17
CA LEU A 129 -3.86 5.16 14.73
C LEU A 129 -5.07 5.58 13.89
N SER A 130 -6.07 4.71 13.83
CA SER A 130 -7.40 5.09 13.39
C SER A 130 -8.06 5.99 14.44
N GLY A 131 -8.74 7.03 14.00
CA GLY A 131 -9.33 8.04 14.88
C GLY A 131 -10.07 9.14 14.14
N THR A 132 -10.52 10.15 14.87
CA THR A 132 -11.24 11.30 14.30
C THR A 132 -10.43 12.00 13.19
N SER A 133 -9.11 12.11 13.35
CA SER A 133 -8.22 12.76 12.37
C SER A 133 -8.01 11.94 11.10
N SER A 134 -7.76 10.63 11.22
CA SER A 134 -7.54 9.72 10.07
C SER A 134 -8.85 9.24 9.42
N GLY A 135 -9.98 9.39 10.11
CA GLY A 135 -11.32 9.08 9.62
C GLY A 135 -12.10 10.34 9.24
N ARG A 136 -13.09 10.71 10.06
CA ARG A 136 -14.08 11.77 9.77
C ARG A 136 -13.47 13.09 9.27
N LYS A 137 -12.51 13.67 10.00
CA LYS A 137 -11.90 14.96 9.59
C LYS A 137 -11.19 14.87 8.24
N LEU A 138 -10.51 13.76 7.97
CA LEU A 138 -9.84 13.54 6.69
C LEU A 138 -10.85 13.41 5.55
N VAL A 139 -11.91 12.63 5.76
CA VAL A 139 -12.96 12.42 4.76
C VAL A 139 -13.68 13.73 4.44
N GLU A 140 -14.17 14.42 5.46
CA GLU A 140 -14.88 15.70 5.31
C GLU A 140 -13.97 16.77 4.70
N GLY A 141 -12.72 16.87 5.16
CA GLY A 141 -11.75 17.83 4.65
C GLY A 141 -11.39 17.60 3.17
N LEU A 142 -11.25 16.34 2.75
CA LEU A 142 -11.02 16.02 1.34
C LEU A 142 -12.27 16.31 0.50
N GLN A 143 -13.45 15.93 0.97
CA GLN A 143 -14.72 16.22 0.28
C GLN A 143 -14.90 17.73 0.08
N GLN A 144 -14.65 18.53 1.10
CA GLN A 144 -14.75 19.99 1.02
C GLN A 144 -13.74 20.57 0.03
N ALA A 145 -12.47 20.14 0.09
CA ALA A 145 -11.43 20.64 -0.81
C ALA A 145 -11.69 20.28 -2.28
N TYR A 146 -12.23 19.09 -2.54
CA TYR A 146 -12.65 18.67 -3.87
C TYR A 146 -13.88 19.43 -4.38
N HIS A 147 -14.86 19.68 -3.50
CA HIS A 147 -16.04 20.47 -3.84
C HIS A 147 -15.67 21.91 -4.23
N SER A 148 -14.75 22.54 -3.51
CA SER A 148 -14.23 23.87 -3.86
C SER A 148 -13.52 23.91 -5.22
N SER A 149 -13.03 22.77 -5.69
CA SER A 149 -12.36 22.63 -6.99
C SER A 149 -13.31 22.23 -8.12
N ALA A 150 -14.61 22.03 -7.84
CA ALA A 150 -15.62 21.49 -8.77
C ALA A 150 -15.24 20.12 -9.36
N VAL A 151 -14.54 19.29 -8.59
CA VAL A 151 -14.01 17.98 -9.01
C VAL A 151 -14.55 16.93 -8.04
N GLU A 152 -15.10 15.83 -8.56
CA GLU A 152 -15.55 14.70 -7.73
C GLU A 152 -14.78 13.42 -8.09
N PRO A 153 -13.67 13.12 -7.41
CA PRO A 153 -12.91 11.91 -7.66
C PRO A 153 -13.48 10.71 -6.88
N MET A 154 -13.22 9.52 -7.39
CA MET A 154 -13.44 8.29 -6.63
C MET A 154 -12.28 8.05 -5.66
N LEU A 155 -12.55 8.24 -4.36
CA LEU A 155 -11.56 8.10 -3.28
C LEU A 155 -11.58 6.70 -2.68
N TYR A 156 -10.40 6.08 -2.52
CA TYR A 156 -10.23 4.81 -1.83
C TYR A 156 -9.25 4.97 -0.67
N PHE A 157 -9.78 4.95 0.55
CA PHE A 157 -9.00 5.09 1.76
C PHE A 157 -8.28 3.78 2.09
N GLN A 158 -6.96 3.87 2.20
CA GLN A 158 -6.13 2.77 2.68
C GLN A 158 -6.09 2.79 4.22
N PRO A 159 -5.75 1.67 4.86
CA PRO A 159 -5.49 1.65 6.29
C PRO A 159 -4.41 2.66 6.70
N VAL A 160 -4.47 3.11 7.95
CA VAL A 160 -3.44 3.98 8.53
C VAL A 160 -2.07 3.28 8.54
N LEU A 161 -0.99 4.06 8.50
CA LEU A 161 0.38 3.54 8.52
C LEU A 161 0.62 2.54 9.67
N GLY A 162 0.08 2.78 10.86
CA GLY A 162 0.26 1.86 12.00
C GLY A 162 -0.31 0.44 11.81
N ALA A 163 -1.25 0.25 10.87
CA ALA A 163 -1.78 -1.07 10.52
C ALA A 163 -0.87 -1.84 9.53
N SER A 164 0.18 -1.19 9.03
CA SER A 164 1.08 -1.70 7.99
C SER A 164 1.84 -2.96 8.44
N PRO A 165 1.82 -4.05 7.66
CA PRO A 165 2.66 -5.23 7.94
C PRO A 165 4.16 -4.90 7.82
N TRP A 166 4.55 -3.96 6.96
CA TRP A 166 5.96 -3.58 6.81
C TRP A 166 6.55 -2.91 8.05
N LEU A 167 5.72 -2.24 8.87
CA LEU A 167 6.18 -1.68 10.15
C LEU A 167 6.61 -2.77 11.12
N VAL A 168 5.83 -3.84 11.23
CA VAL A 168 6.13 -4.92 12.17
C VAL A 168 7.35 -5.72 11.71
N GLU A 169 7.52 -5.90 10.41
CA GLU A 169 8.73 -6.51 9.84
C GLU A 169 9.98 -5.66 10.12
N ALA A 170 9.90 -4.35 9.91
CA ALA A 170 11.00 -3.42 10.19
C ALA A 170 11.37 -3.43 11.68
N ALA A 171 10.37 -3.35 12.57
CA ALA A 171 10.59 -3.45 14.00
C ALA A 171 11.21 -4.80 14.40
N ALA A 172 10.71 -5.91 13.87
CA ALA A 172 11.26 -7.23 14.17
C ALA A 172 12.72 -7.35 13.73
N ARG A 173 13.08 -6.85 12.53
CA ARG A 173 14.48 -6.84 12.07
C ARG A 173 15.38 -6.02 12.99
N PHE A 174 14.92 -4.85 13.41
CA PHE A 174 15.68 -3.95 14.28
C PHE A 174 15.85 -4.50 15.70
N ILE A 175 14.81 -5.11 16.25
CA ILE A 175 14.78 -5.61 17.63
C ILE A 175 15.54 -6.93 17.77
N ARG A 176 15.43 -7.84 16.81
CA ARG A 176 16.02 -9.20 16.88
C ARG A 176 17.48 -9.25 17.37
N PRO A 177 18.43 -8.45 16.86
CA PRO A 177 19.82 -8.50 17.32
C PRO A 177 20.04 -7.99 18.76
N GLN A 178 19.05 -7.31 19.35
CA GLN A 178 19.11 -6.75 20.71
C GLN A 178 18.50 -7.69 21.76
N LEU A 179 17.87 -8.79 21.33
CA LEU A 179 17.18 -9.71 22.23
C LEU A 179 18.16 -10.66 22.92
N THR A 180 17.93 -10.85 24.22
CA THR A 180 18.52 -11.92 25.03
C THR A 180 17.39 -12.65 25.78
N ALA A 181 17.71 -13.73 26.50
CA ALA A 181 16.71 -14.50 27.25
C ALA A 181 15.95 -13.66 28.31
N ASP A 182 16.56 -12.59 28.82
CA ASP A 182 15.97 -11.68 29.81
C ASP A 182 15.55 -10.34 29.21
N THR A 183 15.16 -10.33 27.93
CA THR A 183 14.73 -9.10 27.22
C THR A 183 13.26 -9.17 26.83
N ALA A 184 12.51 -8.14 27.20
CA ALA A 184 11.13 -7.93 26.76
C ALA A 184 10.98 -6.64 25.96
N VAL A 185 9.85 -6.50 25.24
CA VAL A 185 9.51 -5.31 24.46
C VAL A 185 8.22 -4.70 25.00
N LEU A 186 8.28 -3.45 25.44
CA LEU A 186 7.11 -2.65 25.78
C LEU A 186 6.80 -1.69 24.63
N VAL A 187 5.73 -1.98 23.89
CA VAL A 187 5.21 -1.10 22.84
C VAL A 187 4.36 -0.02 23.50
N VAL A 188 4.69 1.24 23.27
CA VAL A 188 3.97 2.37 23.88
C VAL A 188 3.26 3.19 22.81
N ALA A 189 1.93 3.17 22.83
CA ALA A 189 1.10 3.89 21.87
C ALA A 189 0.51 5.19 22.43
N HIS A 190 0.15 6.09 21.52
CA HIS A 190 -0.59 7.30 21.89
C HIS A 190 -2.01 6.96 22.32
N ASP A 191 -2.55 7.76 23.24
CA ASP A 191 -3.91 7.64 23.72
C ASP A 191 -4.94 7.92 22.61
N SER A 192 -6.12 7.35 22.76
CA SER A 192 -7.27 7.64 21.90
C SER A 192 -8.41 8.26 22.69
N THR A 193 -9.12 9.20 22.07
CA THR A 193 -10.37 9.75 22.61
C THR A 193 -11.59 8.94 22.17
N LEU A 194 -11.39 7.81 21.48
CA LEU A 194 -12.48 6.92 21.08
C LEU A 194 -12.94 6.06 22.27
N PRO A 195 -14.22 5.63 22.29
CA PRO A 195 -14.73 4.74 23.35
C PRO A 195 -13.94 3.44 23.48
N GLU A 196 -13.48 2.90 22.35
CA GLU A 196 -12.59 1.73 22.29
C GLU A 196 -11.21 2.14 21.76
N PRO A 197 -10.11 1.57 22.31
CA PRO A 197 -8.79 1.82 21.77
C PRO A 197 -8.69 1.38 20.30
N PRO A 198 -7.96 2.12 19.46
CA PRO A 198 -7.71 1.72 18.09
C PRO A 198 -7.04 0.34 18.03
N PRO A 199 -7.39 -0.51 17.06
CA PRO A 199 -6.91 -1.88 17.00
C PRO A 199 -5.43 -1.98 16.59
N GLU A 200 -4.85 -0.94 15.98
CA GLU A 200 -3.52 -1.00 15.36
C GLU A 200 -2.39 -1.38 16.33
N PRO A 201 -2.26 -0.80 17.54
CA PRO A 201 -1.20 -1.18 18.47
C PRO A 201 -1.31 -2.64 18.94
N ALA A 202 -2.52 -3.10 19.22
CA ALA A 202 -2.76 -4.48 19.66
C ALA A 202 -2.46 -5.48 18.52
N LEU A 203 -2.92 -5.17 17.30
CA LEU A 203 -2.61 -5.95 16.10
C LEU A 203 -1.11 -6.00 15.81
N PHE A 204 -0.42 -4.86 15.96
CA PHE A 204 1.03 -4.77 15.82
C PHE A 204 1.74 -5.68 16.83
N CYS A 205 1.38 -5.60 18.11
CA CYS A 205 1.97 -6.46 19.15
C CYS A 205 1.74 -7.94 18.86
N ARG A 206 0.53 -8.32 18.41
CA ARG A 206 0.23 -9.71 18.03
C ARG A 206 1.15 -10.21 16.92
N ARG A 207 1.27 -9.44 15.82
CA ARG A 207 2.15 -9.79 14.71
C ARG A 207 3.62 -9.80 15.10
N LEU A 208 4.03 -8.90 16.01
CA LEU A 208 5.42 -8.86 16.47
C LEU A 208 5.77 -10.11 17.28
N ARG A 209 4.84 -10.63 18.09
CA ARG A 209 5.01 -11.91 18.81
C ARG A 209 5.16 -13.10 17.86
N GLU A 210 4.44 -13.09 16.73
CA GLU A 210 4.57 -14.11 15.69
C GLU A 210 5.97 -14.08 15.04
N LEU A 211 6.55 -12.89 14.84
CA LEU A 211 7.88 -12.72 14.24
C LEU A 211 9.05 -12.92 15.23
N LEU A 212 8.81 -12.73 16.53
CA LEU A 212 9.78 -12.83 17.62
C LEU A 212 9.30 -13.84 18.68
N PRO A 213 9.23 -15.14 18.35
CA PRO A 213 8.72 -16.16 19.26
C PRO A 213 9.57 -16.23 20.53
N GLY A 214 8.91 -16.43 21.68
CA GLY A 214 9.57 -16.50 23.00
C GLY A 214 9.91 -15.14 23.61
N THR A 215 9.70 -14.02 22.91
CA THR A 215 9.88 -12.68 23.47
C THR A 215 8.61 -12.22 24.17
N GLU A 216 8.72 -11.75 25.41
CA GLU A 216 7.61 -11.05 26.08
C GLU A 216 7.39 -9.70 25.39
N ILE A 217 6.18 -9.50 24.87
CA ILE A 217 5.78 -8.25 24.19
C ILE A 217 4.50 -7.77 24.84
N THR A 218 4.51 -6.55 25.36
CA THR A 218 3.36 -5.97 26.07
C THR A 218 3.04 -4.59 25.51
N LEU A 219 1.75 -4.23 25.52
CA LEU A 219 1.24 -2.94 25.07
C LEU A 219 0.94 -2.07 26.28
N GLY A 220 1.40 -0.82 26.24
CA GLY A 220 0.97 0.24 27.14
C GLY A 220 0.63 1.51 26.36
N TYR A 221 -0.10 2.40 27.01
CA TYR A 221 -0.42 3.74 26.49
C TYR A 221 0.20 4.83 27.38
N PHE A 222 0.21 6.07 26.92
CA PHE A 222 0.78 7.17 27.71
C PHE A 222 -0.06 7.47 28.95
N ASN A 223 -1.35 7.75 28.76
CA ASN A 223 -2.27 8.12 29.83
C ASN A 223 -3.55 7.27 29.84
N GLN A 224 -3.74 6.40 28.86
CA GLN A 224 -4.85 5.44 28.80
C GLN A 224 -4.49 4.12 29.50
N THR A 225 -5.49 3.42 30.01
CA THR A 225 -5.32 2.07 30.59
C THR A 225 -5.19 1.01 29.48
N PRO A 226 -4.20 0.10 29.56
CA PRO A 226 -3.14 0.03 30.58
C PRO A 226 -2.02 1.05 30.30
N ALA A 227 -1.68 1.86 31.31
CA ALA A 227 -0.63 2.87 31.18
C ALA A 227 0.75 2.20 31.17
N ALA A 228 1.66 2.66 30.31
CA ALA A 228 2.99 2.07 30.14
C ALA A 228 3.78 2.00 31.46
N ARG A 229 3.65 3.02 32.32
CA ARG A 229 4.25 3.05 33.66
C ARG A 229 3.67 2.00 34.62
N GLY A 230 2.40 1.66 34.48
CA GLY A 230 1.75 0.60 35.26
C GLY A 230 2.00 -0.80 34.73
N VAL A 231 2.28 -0.91 33.43
CA VAL A 231 2.64 -2.17 32.76
C VAL A 231 4.08 -2.58 33.06
N LEU A 232 5.01 -1.63 33.04
CA LEU A 232 6.45 -1.90 33.18
C LEU A 232 6.79 -2.79 34.40
N PRO A 233 6.26 -2.57 35.62
CA PRO A 233 6.55 -3.42 36.78
C PRO A 233 6.00 -4.85 36.66
N GLN A 234 4.98 -5.08 35.84
CA GLN A 234 4.31 -6.38 35.68
C GLN A 234 5.05 -7.31 34.71
N MET A 235 6.00 -6.76 33.94
CA MET A 235 6.76 -7.53 32.96
C MET A 235 7.74 -8.48 33.65
N SER A 236 7.97 -9.65 33.07
CA SER A 236 8.83 -10.67 33.66
C SER A 236 10.31 -10.37 33.47
N ALA A 237 10.70 -9.82 32.32
CA ALA A 237 12.10 -9.52 31.99
C ALA A 237 12.69 -8.35 32.80
N SER A 238 13.98 -8.41 33.11
CA SER A 238 14.71 -7.32 33.79
C SER A 238 15.21 -6.25 32.81
N ARG A 239 15.40 -6.59 31.52
CA ARG A 239 15.74 -5.64 30.46
C ARG A 239 14.53 -5.41 29.54
N VAL A 240 14.09 -4.16 29.42
CA VAL A 240 12.90 -3.81 28.62
C VAL A 240 13.26 -2.83 27.51
N LEU A 241 13.01 -3.23 26.27
CA LEU A 241 13.10 -2.34 25.11
C LEU A 241 11.79 -1.56 24.97
N ILE A 242 11.85 -0.23 25.10
CA ILE A 242 10.69 0.64 24.93
C ILE A 242 10.58 0.98 23.45
N LEU A 243 9.53 0.52 22.78
CA LEU A 243 9.24 0.81 21.37
C LEU A 243 8.09 1.85 21.27
N PRO A 244 8.38 3.12 20.93
CA PRO A 244 7.35 4.13 20.75
C PRO A 244 6.58 3.89 19.45
N PHE A 245 5.28 3.59 19.54
CA PHE A 245 4.36 3.43 18.42
C PHE A 245 3.93 4.80 17.88
N LEU A 246 4.90 5.54 17.32
CA LEU A 246 4.76 6.94 16.90
C LEU A 246 5.28 7.18 15.48
N LEU A 247 4.78 8.26 14.87
CA LEU A 247 5.20 8.71 13.53
C LEU A 247 6.54 9.46 13.55
N THR A 248 6.80 10.21 14.62
CA THR A 248 7.95 11.11 14.73
C THR A 248 8.42 11.17 16.17
N GLU A 249 9.70 11.46 16.37
CA GLU A 249 10.20 11.85 17.68
C GLU A 249 9.76 13.29 17.99
N GLY A 250 8.93 13.43 19.02
CA GLY A 250 8.40 14.70 19.50
C GLY A 250 8.52 14.81 21.02
N ILE A 251 8.11 15.94 21.59
CA ILE A 251 8.23 16.27 23.03
C ILE A 251 7.63 15.17 23.94
N HIS A 252 6.61 14.46 23.47
CA HIS A 252 5.99 13.34 24.18
C HIS A 252 6.92 12.14 24.43
N THR A 253 7.89 11.88 23.54
CA THR A 253 8.86 10.78 23.73
C THR A 253 9.78 10.99 24.93
N SER A 254 10.05 12.24 25.32
CA SER A 254 10.88 12.53 26.50
C SER A 254 10.11 12.56 27.82
N ARG A 255 8.82 12.93 27.81
CA ARG A 255 8.03 13.16 29.03
C ARG A 255 7.15 11.98 29.43
N ASP A 256 6.52 11.35 28.44
CA ASP A 256 5.39 10.43 28.68
C ASP A 256 5.80 8.96 28.62
N LEU A 257 6.97 8.65 28.04
CA LEU A 257 7.56 7.31 28.09
C LEU A 257 8.14 7.02 29.48
N PRO A 258 8.14 5.74 29.92
CA PRO A 258 8.87 5.33 31.11
C PRO A 258 10.32 5.80 31.10
N THR A 259 10.78 6.31 32.24
CA THR A 259 12.15 6.80 32.45
C THR A 259 13.03 5.73 33.08
N GLU A 260 14.34 5.95 33.07
CA GLU A 260 15.28 5.04 33.75
C GLU A 260 15.01 4.97 35.26
N ALA A 261 14.56 6.07 35.86
CA ALA A 261 14.14 6.08 37.27
C ALA A 261 12.90 5.20 37.51
N ASP A 262 11.90 5.24 36.61
CA ASP A 262 10.72 4.37 36.70
C ASP A 262 11.13 2.88 36.59
N ALA A 263 12.07 2.58 35.71
CA ALA A 263 12.59 1.23 35.54
C ALA A 263 13.37 0.77 36.78
N ALA A 264 14.28 1.61 37.30
CA ALA A 264 15.06 1.31 38.50
C ALA A 264 14.16 1.08 39.73
N ALA A 265 13.07 1.84 39.87
CA ALA A 265 12.11 1.69 40.96
C ALA A 265 11.40 0.31 40.99
N CYS A 266 11.35 -0.39 39.85
CA CYS A 266 10.83 -1.75 39.75
C CYS A 266 11.91 -2.81 39.45
N GLY A 267 13.19 -2.47 39.68
CA GLY A 267 14.32 -3.40 39.49
C GLY A 267 14.60 -3.75 38.03
N LYS A 268 14.24 -2.88 37.09
CA LYS A 268 14.40 -3.08 35.64
C LYS A 268 15.36 -2.08 35.03
N THR A 269 15.86 -2.41 33.84
CA THR A 269 16.60 -1.50 32.96
C THR A 269 15.80 -1.29 31.67
N ILE A 270 15.87 -0.09 31.11
CA ILE A 270 15.19 0.23 29.85
C ILE A 270 16.17 0.66 28.77
N THR A 271 15.85 0.34 27.52
CA THR A 271 16.49 0.93 26.34
C THR A 271 15.40 1.52 25.46
N ARG A 272 15.48 2.81 25.17
CA ARG A 272 14.49 3.48 24.31
C ARG A 272 14.88 3.28 22.84
N LEU A 273 13.97 2.71 22.06
CA LEU A 273 14.13 2.55 20.62
C LEU A 273 13.63 3.81 19.90
N PRO A 274 14.08 4.06 18.65
CA PRO A 274 13.54 5.13 17.82
C PRO A 274 12.02 5.03 17.63
N ALA A 275 11.39 6.14 17.27
CA ALA A 275 9.99 6.13 16.87
C ALA A 275 9.75 5.10 15.76
N LEU A 276 8.70 4.28 15.89
CA LEU A 276 8.46 3.14 15.02
C LEU A 276 8.47 3.47 13.51
N ALA A 277 7.94 4.62 13.10
CA ALA A 277 7.97 5.01 11.69
C ALA A 277 9.38 5.31 11.14
N HIS A 278 10.35 5.69 11.98
CA HIS A 278 11.74 5.88 11.56
C HIS A 278 12.39 4.56 11.13
N LEU A 279 11.95 3.42 11.68
CA LEU A 279 12.47 2.10 11.32
C LEU A 279 12.15 1.70 9.88
N LEU A 280 11.26 2.43 9.17
CA LEU A 280 11.00 2.23 7.75
C LEU A 280 12.06 2.84 6.84
N HIS A 281 12.82 3.82 7.33
CA HIS A 281 13.79 4.56 6.53
C HIS A 281 15.20 3.99 6.59
N ASP A 282 15.49 3.14 7.56
CA ASP A 282 16.83 2.58 7.76
C ASP A 282 17.07 1.45 6.74
N PRO A 283 17.91 1.66 5.71
CA PRO A 283 18.42 0.56 4.92
C PRO A 283 19.52 -0.11 5.75
N ALA A 284 19.34 -1.40 6.06
CA ALA A 284 20.48 -2.22 6.45
C ALA A 284 21.56 -2.20 5.34
#